data_AF-A0A447RY70-F1
#
_entry.id   AF-A0A447RY70-F1
#
_cell.length_a   1.000
_cell.length_b   1.000
_cell.length_c   1.000
_cell.angle_alpha   90.00
_cell.angle_beta   90.00
_cell.angle_gamma   90.00
#
_symmetry.space_group_name_H-M   'P 1'
#
loop_
_entity.id
_entity.type
_entity.pdbx_description
1 polymer ?
#
loop_
_entity_poly.entity_id
_entity_poly.type
_entity_poly.pdbx_seq_one_letter_code
_entity_poly.pdbx_strand_id
1 'polypeptide(L)'
;MNHLPHWWQNGVIYQIYPKSFQDTTGSGTGDLRGVTARLDYLQKLGVDAIWLTPFYVSPQVDNGYDVANYTAIDPSYGTMADFDALVTEAKARGIRIVLDMVLNHTSTEHEWFRQSLNKESPYRQFYIWRDGEPDALPNNWRSKFGGNAWQWHADSGQYYLHLFAIEQADLNWENPAVRAELKKVCEFWADRGVDGLRLDVVNLISKDQTFPCDLDGDGRRFYTDGPRVHEFLQEMSRDVFTPRKPDDRRRDVLHLAGALPAVRRAGRPRAVDDL
;
A
#
# COMPACT_ATOMS: atom_id res chain seq x y z
N MET A 1 25.49 -9.02 -25.40
CA MET A 1 24.33 -8.13 -25.58
C MET A 1 24.45 -7.04 -24.53
N ASN A 2 24.54 -5.76 -24.92
CA ASN A 2 24.42 -4.66 -23.96
C ASN A 2 22.98 -4.63 -23.47
N HIS A 3 22.71 -5.19 -22.29
CA HIS A 3 21.46 -4.92 -21.60
C HIS A 3 21.50 -3.46 -21.19
N LEU A 4 20.72 -2.62 -21.87
CA LEU A 4 20.44 -1.28 -21.36
C LEU A 4 19.88 -1.44 -19.94
N PRO A 5 20.41 -0.71 -18.95
CA PRO A 5 19.91 -0.78 -17.58
C PRO A 5 18.42 -0.45 -17.56
N HIS A 6 17.67 -1.05 -16.62
CA HIS A 6 16.26 -0.71 -16.45
C HIS A 6 16.13 0.78 -16.11
N TRP A 7 15.04 1.42 -16.55
CA TRP A 7 14.85 2.87 -16.41
C TRP A 7 15.01 3.35 -14.95
N TRP A 8 14.52 2.57 -13.99
CA TRP A 8 14.53 2.90 -12.56
C TRP A 8 15.93 2.84 -11.93
N GLN A 9 16.94 2.28 -12.61
CA GLN A 9 18.31 2.25 -12.08
C GLN A 9 19.02 3.60 -12.19
N ASN A 10 18.66 4.41 -13.19
CA ASN A 10 19.26 5.73 -13.44
C ASN A 10 18.25 6.87 -13.48
N GLY A 11 16.96 6.56 -13.38
CA GLY A 11 15.89 7.56 -13.49
C GLY A 11 15.69 8.37 -12.23
N VAL A 12 15.22 9.61 -12.39
CA VAL A 12 14.83 10.50 -11.30
C VAL A 12 13.32 10.42 -11.08
N ILE A 13 12.91 10.04 -9.87
CA ILE A 13 11.50 9.95 -9.47
C ILE A 13 11.12 11.20 -8.67
N TYR A 14 10.05 11.89 -9.07
CA TYR A 14 9.50 13.04 -8.35
C TYR A 14 8.24 12.64 -7.58
N GLN A 15 8.31 12.69 -6.25
CA GLN A 15 7.15 12.40 -5.40
C GLN A 15 6.18 13.58 -5.39
N ILE A 16 4.89 13.29 -5.56
CA ILE A 16 3.79 14.26 -5.50
C ILE A 16 2.82 13.82 -4.43
N TYR A 17 2.53 14.73 -3.50
CA TYR A 17 1.39 14.66 -2.60
C TYR A 17 0.23 15.46 -3.22
N PRO A 18 -0.76 14.82 -3.90
CA PRO A 18 -1.70 15.51 -4.79
C PRO A 18 -2.46 16.64 -4.11
N LYS A 19 -2.92 16.41 -2.87
CA LYS A 19 -3.69 17.35 -2.05
C LYS A 19 -3.04 18.73 -1.88
N SER A 20 -1.72 18.82 -1.94
CA SER A 20 -0.98 20.08 -1.78
C SER A 20 -0.18 20.49 -3.00
N PHE A 21 -0.39 19.84 -4.15
CA PHE A 21 0.40 20.12 -5.35
C PHE A 21 -0.19 21.27 -6.16
N GLN A 22 -1.41 21.14 -6.66
CA GLN A 22 -2.11 22.22 -7.34
C GLN A 22 -3.63 21.99 -7.41
N ASP A 23 -4.40 22.98 -6.97
CA ASP A 23 -5.86 23.04 -7.12
C ASP A 23 -6.25 23.65 -8.48
N THR A 24 -7.18 23.01 -9.18
CA THR A 24 -7.79 23.49 -10.44
C THR A 24 -9.29 23.71 -10.33
N THR A 25 -9.87 23.43 -9.17
CA THR A 25 -11.31 23.50 -8.87
C THR A 25 -11.70 24.74 -8.07
N GLY A 26 -10.74 25.32 -7.34
CA GLY A 26 -10.99 26.39 -6.38
C GLY A 26 -11.47 25.88 -5.01
N SER A 27 -11.36 24.58 -4.74
CA SER A 27 -11.74 23.95 -3.47
C SER A 27 -10.73 24.19 -2.34
N GLY A 28 -9.51 24.66 -2.65
CA GLY A 28 -8.41 24.81 -1.72
C GLY A 28 -7.59 23.52 -1.52
N THR A 29 -7.87 22.46 -2.28
CA THR A 29 -7.14 21.19 -2.26
C THR A 29 -6.72 20.83 -3.69
N GLY A 30 -5.51 20.29 -3.84
CA GLY A 30 -4.99 19.86 -5.13
C GLY A 30 -5.65 18.60 -5.68
N ASP A 31 -5.66 18.50 -7.01
CA ASP A 31 -6.38 17.46 -7.77
C ASP A 31 -5.51 16.89 -8.91
N LEU A 32 -5.95 15.79 -9.54
CA LEU A 32 -5.20 15.11 -10.58
C LEU A 32 -5.01 15.97 -11.85
N ARG A 33 -5.96 16.85 -12.18
CA ARG A 33 -5.79 17.78 -13.31
C ARG A 33 -4.72 18.82 -12.99
N GLY A 34 -4.58 19.20 -11.72
CA GLY A 34 -3.47 20.01 -11.23
C GLY A 34 -2.11 19.36 -11.45
N VAL A 35 -2.01 18.04 -11.25
CA VAL A 35 -0.80 17.27 -11.61
C VAL A 35 -0.55 17.33 -13.12
N THR A 36 -1.57 17.04 -13.93
CA THR A 36 -1.48 17.12 -15.40
C THR A 36 -1.01 18.49 -15.87
N ALA A 37 -1.52 19.57 -15.28
CA ALA A 37 -1.17 20.95 -15.63
C ALA A 37 0.31 21.32 -15.36
N ARG A 38 1.05 20.50 -14.59
CA ARG A 38 2.48 20.72 -14.31
C ARG A 38 3.40 19.75 -15.02
N LEU A 39 2.89 18.87 -15.88
CA LEU A 39 3.75 17.91 -16.59
C LEU A 39 4.81 18.60 -17.46
N ASP A 40 4.54 19.75 -18.06
CA ASP A 40 5.56 20.52 -18.81
C ASP A 40 6.68 21.03 -17.90
N TYR A 41 6.35 21.45 -16.68
CA TYR A 41 7.33 21.84 -15.67
C TYR A 41 8.18 20.63 -15.25
N LEU A 42 7.53 19.49 -15.00
CA LEU A 42 8.21 18.27 -14.58
C LEU A 42 9.11 17.70 -15.69
N GLN A 43 8.68 17.79 -16.96
CA GLN A 43 9.51 17.45 -18.10
C GLN A 43 10.73 18.36 -18.20
N LYS A 44 10.55 19.69 -18.03
CA LYS A 44 11.67 20.64 -18.00
C LYS A 44 12.64 20.37 -16.84
N LEU A 45 12.12 19.94 -15.69
CA LEU A 45 12.93 19.54 -14.53
C LEU A 45 13.77 18.28 -14.84
N GLY A 46 13.34 17.47 -15.82
CA GLY A 46 14.08 16.29 -16.28
C GLY A 46 13.77 15.02 -15.49
N VAL A 47 12.54 14.89 -14.97
CA VAL A 47 12.13 13.70 -14.21
C VAL A 47 11.72 12.57 -15.15
N ASP A 48 12.06 11.33 -14.79
CA ASP A 48 11.72 10.13 -15.58
C ASP A 48 10.41 9.49 -15.12
N ALA A 49 9.99 9.77 -13.89
CA ALA A 49 8.74 9.29 -13.31
C ALA A 49 8.19 10.27 -12.27
N ILE A 50 6.86 10.25 -12.10
CA ILE A 50 6.19 10.80 -10.92
C ILE A 50 5.69 9.68 -10.04
N TRP A 51 5.85 9.84 -8.72
CA TRP A 51 5.25 8.96 -7.72
C TRP A 51 4.11 9.70 -7.02
N LEU A 52 2.90 9.20 -7.18
CA LEU A 52 1.71 9.74 -6.52
C LEU A 52 1.47 9.01 -5.19
N THR A 53 1.37 9.76 -4.09
CA THR A 53 0.82 9.24 -2.83
C THR A 53 -0.68 8.88 -3.00
N PRO A 54 -1.32 8.16 -2.06
CA PRO A 54 -2.68 7.66 -2.26
C PRO A 54 -3.71 8.73 -2.67
N PHE A 55 -4.51 8.41 -3.68
CA PHE A 55 -5.68 9.18 -4.16
C PHE A 55 -6.92 8.30 -4.33
N TYR A 56 -6.89 7.09 -3.78
CA TYR A 56 -8.00 6.14 -3.77
C TYR A 56 -9.10 6.64 -2.85
N VAL A 57 -10.33 6.16 -3.07
CA VAL A 57 -11.43 6.41 -2.12
C VAL A 57 -11.02 5.95 -0.73
N SER A 58 -11.05 6.87 0.22
CA SER A 58 -10.65 6.65 1.60
C SER A 58 -11.43 7.57 2.54
N PRO A 59 -11.81 7.13 3.75
CA PRO A 59 -12.38 8.00 4.79
C PRO A 59 -11.41 9.07 5.31
N GLN A 60 -10.13 9.02 4.90
CA GLN A 60 -9.08 9.97 5.27
C GLN A 60 -8.70 9.94 6.76
N VAL A 61 -8.88 8.80 7.44
CA VAL A 61 -8.42 8.62 8.83
C VAL A 61 -6.90 8.71 8.92
N ASP A 62 -6.21 8.19 7.90
CA ASP A 62 -4.75 8.20 7.79
C ASP A 62 -4.30 8.72 6.42
N ASN A 63 -4.79 9.91 6.05
CA ASN A 63 -4.35 10.65 4.85
C ASN A 63 -4.43 9.84 3.54
N GLY A 64 -5.41 8.95 3.40
CA GLY A 64 -5.62 8.13 2.21
C GLY A 64 -5.01 6.73 2.27
N TYR A 65 -4.27 6.39 3.33
CA TYR A 65 -3.70 5.05 3.51
C TYR A 65 -4.71 4.03 4.05
N ASP A 66 -5.82 4.49 4.62
CA ASP A 66 -7.03 3.72 4.92
C ASP A 66 -7.93 3.58 3.68
N VAL A 67 -7.55 2.70 2.75
CA VAL A 67 -8.24 2.56 1.45
C VAL A 67 -9.58 1.84 1.57
N ALA A 68 -10.67 2.47 1.13
CA ALA A 68 -12.02 1.90 1.10
C ALA A 68 -12.42 1.34 -0.29
N ASN A 69 -11.78 1.80 -1.37
CA ASN A 69 -11.92 1.18 -2.70
C ASN A 69 -10.64 1.37 -3.53
N TYR A 70 -9.92 0.28 -3.77
CA TYR A 70 -8.65 0.28 -4.51
C TYR A 70 -8.75 0.69 -6.00
N THR A 71 -9.93 0.55 -6.60
CA THR A 71 -10.14 0.72 -8.05
C THR A 71 -10.96 1.96 -8.40
N ALA A 72 -11.18 2.83 -7.41
CA ALA A 72 -11.87 4.10 -7.57
C ALA A 72 -10.98 5.24 -7.07
N ILE A 73 -11.17 6.40 -7.67
CA ILE A 73 -10.48 7.64 -7.29
C ILE A 73 -11.37 8.38 -6.31
N ASP A 74 -10.76 8.91 -5.24
CA ASP A 74 -11.49 9.78 -4.32
C ASP A 74 -12.03 11.00 -5.08
N PRO A 75 -13.33 11.31 -5.00
CA PRO A 75 -13.91 12.43 -5.73
C PRO A 75 -13.26 13.78 -5.44
N SER A 76 -12.58 13.94 -4.30
CA SER A 76 -11.82 15.16 -3.98
C SER A 76 -10.59 15.37 -4.89
N TYR A 77 -10.06 14.30 -5.50
CA TYR A 77 -8.92 14.38 -6.43
C TYR A 77 -9.34 14.37 -7.90
N GLY A 78 -10.60 14.06 -8.22
CA GLY A 78 -11.15 14.04 -9.57
C GLY A 78 -11.78 12.71 -9.94
N THR A 79 -11.73 12.38 -11.23
CA THR A 79 -12.37 11.19 -11.81
C THR A 79 -11.37 10.22 -12.42
N MET A 80 -11.81 8.98 -12.70
CA MET A 80 -11.00 8.01 -13.46
C MET A 80 -10.56 8.56 -14.82
N ALA A 81 -11.40 9.38 -15.47
CA ALA A 81 -11.05 10.01 -16.74
C ALA A 81 -9.91 11.04 -16.59
N ASP A 82 -9.87 11.77 -15.47
CA ASP A 82 -8.76 12.69 -15.18
C ASP A 82 -7.45 11.95 -14.97
N PHE A 83 -7.49 10.76 -14.35
CA PHE A 83 -6.33 9.88 -14.23
C PHE A 83 -5.88 9.32 -15.58
N ASP A 84 -6.80 8.79 -16.38
CA ASP A 84 -6.46 8.27 -17.71
C ASP A 84 -5.85 9.36 -18.61
N ALA A 85 -6.32 10.61 -18.48
CA ALA A 85 -5.73 11.77 -19.13
C ALA A 85 -4.33 12.09 -18.58
N LEU A 86 -4.13 12.07 -17.27
CA LEU A 86 -2.82 12.24 -16.63
C LEU A 86 -1.80 11.21 -17.16
N VAL A 87 -2.17 9.92 -17.21
CA VAL A 87 -1.28 8.87 -17.72
C VAL A 87 -0.94 9.11 -19.19
N THR A 88 -1.94 9.45 -20.01
CA THR A 88 -1.75 9.73 -21.43
C THR A 88 -0.79 10.90 -21.66
N GLU A 89 -0.99 12.01 -20.95
CA GLU A 89 -0.18 13.22 -21.07
C GLU A 89 1.24 13.04 -20.49
N ALA A 90 1.39 12.26 -19.42
CA ALA A 90 2.69 11.91 -18.87
C ALA A 90 3.49 11.05 -19.87
N LYS A 91 2.85 10.02 -20.45
CA LYS A 91 3.47 9.17 -21.48
C LYS A 91 3.91 9.97 -22.71
N ALA A 92 3.10 10.92 -23.17
CA ALA A 92 3.46 11.81 -24.28
C ALA A 92 4.74 12.62 -24.01
N ARG A 93 5.09 12.82 -22.74
CA ARG A 93 6.29 13.54 -22.29
C ARG A 93 7.45 12.62 -21.88
N GLY A 94 7.27 11.31 -21.97
CA GLY A 94 8.24 10.31 -21.53
C GLY A 94 8.32 10.17 -20.00
N ILE A 95 7.31 10.64 -19.27
CA ILE A 95 7.21 10.57 -17.80
C ILE A 95 6.40 9.33 -17.44
N ARG A 96 6.96 8.49 -16.56
CA ARG A 96 6.30 7.30 -16.02
C ARG A 96 5.45 7.60 -14.80
N ILE A 97 4.48 6.74 -14.52
CA ILE A 97 3.60 6.85 -13.35
C ILE A 97 3.90 5.73 -12.35
N VAL A 98 4.23 6.09 -11.11
CA VAL A 98 4.37 5.19 -9.97
C VAL A 98 3.28 5.51 -8.95
N LEU A 99 2.58 4.48 -8.46
CA LEU A 99 1.53 4.67 -7.44
C LEU A 99 1.96 4.12 -6.08
N ASP A 100 1.63 4.84 -5.01
CA ASP A 100 1.58 4.25 -3.67
C ASP A 100 0.52 3.15 -3.61
N MET A 101 0.84 2.01 -3.03
CA MET A 101 -0.10 0.90 -2.90
C MET A 101 -0.03 0.29 -1.50
N VAL A 102 -1.15 0.34 -0.78
CA VAL A 102 -1.27 -0.12 0.61
C VAL A 102 -1.97 -1.47 0.64
N LEU A 103 -1.21 -2.56 0.78
CA LEU A 103 -1.75 -3.92 0.68
C LEU A 103 -1.74 -4.70 2.00
N ASN A 104 -1.25 -4.10 3.09
CA ASN A 104 -1.27 -4.74 4.40
C ASN A 104 -2.67 -4.73 5.05
N HIS A 105 -3.42 -3.66 4.86
CA HIS A 105 -4.73 -3.43 5.46
C HIS A 105 -5.65 -2.69 4.48
N THR A 106 -6.94 -2.69 4.76
CA THR A 106 -7.93 -1.80 4.14
C THR A 106 -8.59 -0.94 5.20
N SER A 107 -9.31 0.10 4.79
CA SER A 107 -10.31 0.72 5.65
C SER A 107 -11.34 -0.30 6.13
N THR A 108 -11.89 -0.14 7.32
CA THR A 108 -13.09 -0.84 7.80
C THR A 108 -14.35 -0.43 7.03
N GLU A 109 -14.29 0.65 6.25
CA GLU A 109 -15.34 0.98 5.27
C GLU A 109 -15.22 0.21 3.95
N HIS A 110 -14.11 -0.50 3.72
CA HIS A 110 -13.93 -1.31 2.53
C HIS A 110 -14.99 -2.41 2.45
N GLU A 111 -15.52 -2.66 1.26
CA GLU A 111 -16.60 -3.63 1.02
C GLU A 111 -16.25 -5.02 1.56
N TRP A 112 -15.00 -5.46 1.36
CA TRP A 112 -14.49 -6.71 1.95
C TRP A 112 -14.64 -6.75 3.48
N PHE A 113 -14.29 -5.67 4.19
CA PHE A 113 -14.40 -5.65 5.66
C PHE A 113 -15.85 -5.67 6.08
N ARG A 114 -16.70 -4.85 5.45
CA ARG A 114 -18.14 -4.82 5.73
C ARG A 114 -18.79 -6.19 5.54
N GLN A 115 -18.46 -6.89 4.45
CA GLN A 115 -18.93 -8.25 4.24
C GLN A 115 -18.34 -9.24 5.26
N SER A 116 -17.11 -9.03 5.72
CA SER A 116 -16.47 -9.88 6.72
C SER A 116 -17.12 -9.81 8.11
N LEU A 117 -17.95 -8.79 8.39
CA LEU A 117 -18.69 -8.69 9.66
C LEU A 117 -19.68 -9.85 9.83
N ASN A 118 -20.20 -10.40 8.72
CA ASN A 118 -20.96 -11.65 8.74
C ASN A 118 -20.00 -12.86 8.76
N LYS A 119 -20.08 -13.68 9.80
CA LYS A 119 -19.23 -14.89 9.97
C LYS A 119 -19.37 -15.91 8.84
N GLU A 120 -20.55 -15.98 8.21
CA GLU A 120 -20.84 -16.91 7.11
C GLU A 120 -20.39 -16.37 5.75
N SER A 121 -19.92 -15.12 5.68
CA SER A 121 -19.45 -14.52 4.45
C SER A 121 -18.12 -15.15 4.00
N PRO A 122 -17.92 -15.39 2.69
CA PRO A 122 -16.60 -15.80 2.19
C PRO A 122 -15.52 -14.74 2.47
N TYR A 123 -15.91 -13.47 2.63
CA TYR A 123 -15.00 -12.38 3.01
C TYR A 123 -14.62 -12.41 4.49
N ARG A 124 -15.23 -13.26 5.33
CA ARG A 124 -14.81 -13.41 6.74
C ARG A 124 -13.31 -13.70 6.85
N GLN A 125 -12.81 -14.55 5.96
CA GLN A 125 -11.42 -14.99 5.93
C GLN A 125 -10.47 -13.98 5.24
N PHE A 126 -10.96 -12.83 4.78
CA PHE A 126 -10.11 -11.78 4.23
C PHE A 126 -9.36 -10.99 5.30
N TYR A 127 -9.82 -11.05 6.55
CA TYR A 127 -9.22 -10.35 7.68
C TYR A 127 -8.85 -11.33 8.78
N ILE A 128 -8.01 -10.88 9.69
CA ILE A 128 -7.51 -11.70 10.80
C ILE A 128 -8.46 -11.55 11.98
N TRP A 129 -9.35 -12.52 12.15
CA TRP A 129 -10.27 -12.61 13.28
C TRP A 129 -9.77 -13.62 14.33
N ARG A 130 -9.95 -13.31 15.61
CA ARG A 130 -9.63 -14.18 16.73
C ARG A 130 -10.73 -14.16 17.78
N ASP A 131 -10.99 -15.34 18.35
CA ASP A 131 -11.85 -15.48 19.51
C ASP A 131 -11.20 -14.80 20.72
N GLY A 132 -12.03 -14.30 21.61
CA GLY A 132 -11.63 -13.65 22.85
C GLY A 132 -12.85 -13.20 23.64
N GLU A 133 -12.61 -12.61 24.80
CA GLU A 133 -13.62 -11.91 25.59
C GLU A 133 -13.28 -10.42 25.61
N PRO A 134 -14.24 -9.49 25.82
CA PRO A 134 -13.98 -8.05 25.77
C PRO A 134 -12.81 -7.53 26.61
N ASP A 135 -12.47 -8.25 27.68
CA ASP A 135 -11.40 -7.99 28.65
C ASP A 135 -10.17 -8.92 28.50
N ALA A 136 -10.21 -9.87 27.55
CA ALA A 136 -9.14 -10.82 27.28
C ALA A 136 -8.70 -10.76 25.80
N LEU A 137 -7.67 -9.96 25.55
CA LEU A 137 -7.07 -9.81 24.22
C LEU A 137 -6.45 -11.13 23.72
N PRO A 138 -6.48 -11.40 22.39
CA PRO A 138 -5.87 -12.60 21.82
C PRO A 138 -4.37 -12.74 22.14
N ASN A 139 -3.66 -11.61 22.18
CA ASN A 139 -2.29 -11.49 22.67
C ASN A 139 -2.00 -10.04 23.08
N ASN A 140 -0.77 -9.75 23.52
CA ASN A 140 -0.36 -8.43 23.99
C ASN A 140 0.28 -7.53 22.91
N TRP A 141 0.05 -7.79 21.62
CA TRP A 141 0.59 -6.95 20.55
C TRP A 141 0.00 -5.54 20.60
N ARG A 142 0.81 -4.54 20.24
CA ARG A 142 0.42 -3.12 20.24
C ARG A 142 0.33 -2.57 18.82
N SER A 143 -0.68 -1.72 18.62
CA SER A 143 -0.76 -0.93 17.39
C SER A 143 0.35 0.12 17.35
N LYS A 144 0.84 0.42 16.15
CA LYS A 144 1.82 1.50 15.91
C LYS A 144 1.25 2.87 16.23
N PHE A 145 -0.08 3.03 16.25
CA PHE A 145 -0.77 4.27 16.57
C PHE A 145 -1.17 4.37 18.06
N GLY A 146 -0.72 3.41 18.88
CA GLY A 146 -1.00 3.36 20.31
C GLY A 146 -2.17 2.42 20.66
N GLY A 147 -2.27 2.06 21.94
CA GLY A 147 -3.21 1.03 22.38
C GLY A 147 -2.76 -0.39 22.04
N ASN A 148 -3.71 -1.32 22.05
CA ASN A 148 -3.50 -2.71 21.65
C ASN A 148 -3.82 -2.87 20.14
N ALA A 149 -3.39 -3.98 19.53
CA ALA A 149 -3.57 -4.22 18.08
C ALA A 149 -4.88 -4.93 17.72
N TRP A 150 -5.83 -5.06 18.65
CA TRP A 150 -7.03 -5.86 18.51
C TRP A 150 -8.28 -5.05 18.84
N GLN A 151 -9.18 -4.92 17.88
CA GLN A 151 -10.45 -4.25 18.11
C GLN A 151 -11.58 -5.27 18.30
N TRP A 152 -12.25 -5.17 19.45
CA TRP A 152 -13.42 -6.00 19.76
C TRP A 152 -14.59 -5.65 18.85
N HIS A 153 -15.23 -6.67 18.27
CA HIS A 153 -16.46 -6.55 17.50
C HIS A 153 -17.56 -7.39 18.16
N ALA A 154 -18.41 -6.73 18.94
CA ALA A 154 -19.39 -7.33 19.84
C ALA A 154 -20.36 -8.29 19.13
N ASP A 155 -20.89 -7.91 17.97
CA ASP A 155 -21.86 -8.72 17.22
C ASP A 155 -21.29 -10.08 16.79
N SER A 156 -19.97 -10.12 16.54
CA SER A 156 -19.27 -11.37 16.22
C SER A 156 -18.63 -12.04 17.43
N GLY A 157 -18.56 -11.39 18.60
CA GLY A 157 -17.83 -11.91 19.76
C GLY A 157 -16.36 -12.24 19.45
N GLN A 158 -15.72 -11.45 18.59
CA GLN A 158 -14.35 -11.68 18.12
C GLN A 158 -13.60 -10.36 17.98
N TYR A 159 -12.27 -10.44 18.06
CA TYR A 159 -11.37 -9.35 17.73
C TYR A 159 -10.94 -9.43 16.26
N TYR A 160 -10.74 -8.27 15.62
CA TYR A 160 -9.94 -8.19 14.39
C TYR A 160 -8.61 -7.49 14.64
N LEU A 161 -7.57 -7.89 13.90
CA LEU A 161 -6.25 -7.28 13.99
C LEU A 161 -6.21 -5.94 13.24
N HIS A 162 -5.61 -4.93 13.87
CA HIS A 162 -5.22 -3.67 13.25
C HIS A 162 -3.83 -3.25 13.76
N LEU A 163 -2.83 -3.26 12.88
CA LEU A 163 -1.46 -2.85 13.24
C LEU A 163 -1.26 -1.33 13.28
N PHE A 164 -2.25 -0.58 12.79
CA PHE A 164 -2.27 0.89 12.71
C PHE A 164 -3.58 1.42 13.33
N ALA A 165 -4.27 2.37 12.69
CA ALA A 165 -5.56 2.88 13.18
C ALA A 165 -6.59 1.74 13.33
N ILE A 166 -7.58 1.93 14.19
CA ILE A 166 -8.66 0.94 14.39
C ILE A 166 -9.39 0.68 13.07
N GLU A 167 -9.54 1.74 12.27
CA GLU A 167 -10.17 1.72 10.96
C GLU A 167 -9.29 1.07 9.87
N GLN A 168 -8.06 0.64 10.17
CA GLN A 168 -7.15 -0.04 9.24
C GLN A 168 -7.04 -1.52 9.58
N ALA A 169 -8.03 -2.31 9.16
CA ALA A 169 -8.10 -3.73 9.43
C ALA A 169 -7.10 -4.52 8.56
N ASP A 170 -6.23 -5.31 9.20
CA ASP A 170 -5.19 -6.09 8.54
C ASP A 170 -5.77 -7.23 7.69
N LEU A 171 -5.34 -7.29 6.44
CA LEU A 171 -5.69 -8.36 5.51
C LEU A 171 -4.97 -9.67 5.90
N ASN A 172 -5.67 -10.78 5.75
CA ASN A 172 -5.15 -12.11 5.99
C ASN A 172 -4.42 -12.65 4.75
N TRP A 173 -3.14 -12.33 4.63
CA TRP A 173 -2.31 -12.77 3.49
C TRP A 173 -2.09 -14.29 3.41
N GLU A 174 -2.32 -15.04 4.47
CA GLU A 174 -2.29 -16.51 4.41
C GLU A 174 -3.40 -17.05 3.50
N ASN A 175 -4.52 -16.33 3.39
CA ASN A 175 -5.63 -16.69 2.53
C ASN A 175 -5.26 -16.44 1.04
N PRO A 176 -5.17 -17.47 0.19
CA PRO A 176 -4.84 -17.29 -1.23
C PRO A 176 -5.89 -16.46 -1.99
N ALA A 177 -7.14 -16.41 -1.54
CA ALA A 177 -8.17 -15.58 -2.17
C ALA A 177 -7.87 -14.08 -1.99
N VAL A 178 -7.36 -13.67 -0.83
CA VAL A 178 -6.91 -12.29 -0.58
C VAL A 178 -5.79 -11.94 -1.56
N ARG A 179 -4.75 -12.77 -1.64
CA ARG A 179 -3.63 -12.53 -2.56
C ARG A 179 -4.08 -12.48 -4.02
N ALA A 180 -5.06 -13.30 -4.42
CA ALA A 180 -5.64 -13.26 -5.76
C ALA A 180 -6.38 -11.95 -6.06
N GLU A 181 -7.18 -11.41 -5.12
CA GLU A 181 -7.84 -10.11 -5.30
C GLU A 181 -6.83 -8.96 -5.34
N LEU A 182 -5.80 -9.00 -4.49
CA LEU A 182 -4.73 -7.99 -4.50
C LEU A 182 -3.95 -7.96 -5.82
N LYS A 183 -3.75 -9.11 -6.47
CA LYS A 183 -3.18 -9.17 -7.81
C LYS A 183 -4.08 -8.45 -8.82
N LYS A 184 -5.39 -8.72 -8.82
CA LYS A 184 -6.35 -8.04 -9.71
C LYS A 184 -6.34 -6.52 -9.52
N VAL A 185 -6.20 -6.03 -8.29
CA VAL A 185 -6.03 -4.60 -8.01
C VAL A 185 -4.79 -4.04 -8.70
N CYS A 186 -3.65 -4.72 -8.59
CA CYS A 186 -2.41 -4.27 -9.25
C CYS A 186 -2.53 -4.33 -10.79
N GLU A 187 -3.15 -5.38 -11.33
CA GLU A 187 -3.39 -5.56 -12.75
C GLU A 187 -4.32 -4.47 -13.31
N PHE A 188 -5.36 -4.08 -12.56
CA PHE A 188 -6.27 -2.99 -12.94
C PHE A 188 -5.55 -1.67 -13.21
N TRP A 189 -4.54 -1.35 -12.39
CA TRP A 189 -3.72 -0.15 -12.55
C TRP A 189 -2.64 -0.32 -13.62
N ALA A 190 -2.05 -1.52 -13.74
CA ALA A 190 -1.13 -1.86 -14.83
C ALA A 190 -1.79 -1.70 -16.21
N ASP A 191 -3.01 -2.22 -16.38
CA ASP A 191 -3.78 -2.14 -17.63
C ASP A 191 -4.10 -0.69 -18.04
N ARG A 192 -4.09 0.23 -17.06
CA ARG A 192 -4.25 1.68 -17.23
C ARG A 192 -2.96 2.42 -17.53
N GLY A 193 -1.81 1.74 -17.57
CA GLY A 193 -0.53 2.32 -17.95
C GLY A 193 0.28 2.88 -16.78
N VAL A 194 0.03 2.41 -15.57
CA VAL A 194 0.96 2.61 -14.45
C VAL A 194 2.24 1.82 -14.73
N ASP A 195 3.41 2.42 -14.47
CA ASP A 195 4.72 1.85 -14.75
C ASP A 195 5.40 1.25 -13.50
N GLY A 196 4.85 1.50 -12.32
CA GLY A 196 5.39 0.96 -11.08
C GLY A 196 4.53 1.18 -9.86
N LEU A 197 4.87 0.46 -8.79
CA LEU A 197 4.26 0.62 -7.48
C LEU A 197 5.32 0.84 -6.42
N ARG A 198 4.98 1.69 -5.45
CA ARG A 198 5.66 1.82 -4.16
C ARG A 198 4.78 1.12 -3.13
N LEU A 199 5.22 -0.04 -2.63
CA LEU A 199 4.41 -0.87 -1.74
C LEU A 199 4.60 -0.41 -0.28
N ASP A 200 3.55 0.15 0.31
CA ASP A 200 3.59 0.64 1.68
C ASP A 200 3.57 -0.51 2.70
N VAL A 201 4.43 -0.41 3.71
CA VAL A 201 4.54 -1.34 4.87
C VAL A 201 4.45 -2.83 4.52
N VAL A 202 4.91 -3.18 3.31
CA VAL A 202 4.73 -4.51 2.73
C VAL A 202 5.48 -5.60 3.51
N ASN A 203 6.47 -5.21 4.29
CA ASN A 203 7.21 -6.12 5.15
C ASN A 203 6.40 -6.62 6.37
N LEU A 204 5.18 -6.13 6.57
CA LEU A 204 4.32 -6.50 7.69
C LEU A 204 3.24 -7.53 7.33
N ILE A 205 3.13 -7.93 6.06
CA ILE A 205 1.99 -8.71 5.54
C ILE A 205 1.93 -10.15 6.07
N SER A 206 3.08 -10.73 6.45
CA SER A 206 3.15 -12.10 6.98
C SER A 206 3.20 -12.08 8.50
N LYS A 207 2.17 -12.64 9.15
CA LYS A 207 2.08 -12.76 10.61
C LYS A 207 2.45 -14.19 11.04
N ASP A 208 3.07 -14.35 12.19
CA ASP A 208 3.21 -15.64 12.85
C ASP A 208 1.82 -16.19 13.19
N GLN A 209 1.51 -17.37 12.64
CA GLN A 209 0.18 -17.97 12.75
C GLN A 209 -0.12 -18.58 14.12
N THR A 210 0.87 -18.66 15.02
CA THR A 210 0.67 -19.02 16.42
C THR A 210 0.24 -17.84 17.28
N PHE A 211 0.35 -16.60 16.77
CA PHE A 211 -0.05 -15.35 17.44
C PHE A 211 0.44 -15.22 18.91
N PRO A 212 1.72 -15.48 19.21
CA PRO A 212 2.19 -15.55 20.59
C PRO A 212 2.23 -14.16 21.25
N CYS A 213 2.13 -14.12 22.57
CA CYS A 213 2.46 -12.91 23.32
C CYS A 213 3.95 -12.58 23.18
N ASP A 214 4.26 -11.29 23.14
CA ASP A 214 5.61 -10.73 23.14
C ASP A 214 5.98 -10.28 24.55
N LEU A 215 6.85 -11.01 25.23
CA LEU A 215 7.32 -10.64 26.58
C LEU A 215 8.49 -9.66 26.58
N ASP A 216 9.07 -9.39 25.40
CA ASP A 216 10.31 -8.61 25.23
C ASP A 216 10.09 -7.32 24.41
N GLY A 217 8.86 -7.07 23.96
CA GLY A 217 8.54 -6.05 22.97
C GLY A 217 7.04 -5.79 22.84
N ASP A 218 6.61 -5.41 21.65
CA ASP A 218 5.24 -4.98 21.34
C ASP A 218 4.53 -5.85 20.30
N GLY A 219 5.08 -7.03 20.00
CA GLY A 219 4.58 -7.97 19.00
C GLY A 219 5.29 -7.87 17.66
N ARG A 220 6.04 -6.79 17.38
CA ARG A 220 6.56 -6.51 16.04
C ARG A 220 7.41 -7.63 15.43
N ARG A 221 8.14 -8.38 16.25
CA ARG A 221 8.99 -9.50 15.80
C ARG A 221 8.21 -10.66 15.18
N PHE A 222 6.92 -10.74 15.45
CA PHE A 222 6.04 -11.80 14.95
C PHE A 222 5.35 -11.44 13.63
N TYR A 223 5.53 -10.22 13.12
CA TYR A 223 4.91 -9.82 11.85
C TYR A 223 5.81 -8.95 10.96
N THR A 224 6.84 -8.32 11.53
CA THR A 224 7.83 -7.53 10.76
C THR A 224 8.83 -8.50 10.15
N ASP A 225 8.91 -8.48 8.82
CA ASP A 225 9.69 -9.45 8.05
C ASP A 225 9.30 -10.90 8.40
N GLY A 226 7.98 -11.12 8.57
CA GLY A 226 7.43 -12.37 9.06
C GLY A 226 7.71 -13.60 8.17
N PRO A 227 7.34 -14.80 8.63
CA PRO A 227 7.89 -16.07 8.14
C PRO A 227 7.71 -16.32 6.63
N ARG A 228 6.66 -15.76 6.02
CA ARG A 228 6.31 -15.95 4.61
C ARG A 228 6.38 -14.67 3.79
N VAL A 229 6.92 -13.57 4.33
CA VAL A 229 6.95 -12.26 3.64
C VAL A 229 7.64 -12.34 2.28
N HIS A 230 8.80 -13.01 2.22
CA HIS A 230 9.56 -13.15 0.98
C HIS A 230 8.87 -14.07 -0.02
N GLU A 231 8.20 -15.13 0.47
CA GLU A 231 7.38 -16.02 -0.36
C GLU A 231 6.24 -15.23 -1.03
N PHE A 232 5.49 -14.44 -0.26
CA PHE A 232 4.40 -13.62 -0.78
C PHE A 232 4.87 -12.54 -1.76
N LEU A 233 6.00 -11.89 -1.47
CA LEU A 233 6.58 -10.90 -2.39
C LEU A 233 7.08 -11.53 -3.70
N GLN A 234 7.67 -12.74 -3.63
CA GLN A 234 8.06 -13.48 -4.84
C GLN A 234 6.84 -13.95 -5.64
N GLU A 235 5.77 -14.37 -4.96
CA GLU A 235 4.48 -14.70 -5.58
C GLU A 235 3.92 -13.49 -6.34
N MET A 236 3.81 -12.33 -5.70
CA MET A 236 3.36 -11.08 -6.33
C MET A 236 4.27 -10.66 -7.47
N SER A 237 5.60 -10.76 -7.30
CA SER A 237 6.55 -10.39 -8.34
C SER A 237 6.43 -11.25 -9.58
N ARG A 238 6.28 -12.57 -9.43
CA ARG A 238 6.12 -13.51 -10.54
C ARG A 238 4.81 -13.29 -11.29
N ASP A 239 3.75 -13.00 -10.56
CA ASP A 239 2.39 -13.01 -11.13
C ASP A 239 1.98 -11.63 -11.68
N VAL A 240 2.54 -10.52 -11.13
CA VAL A 240 2.13 -9.15 -11.47
C VAL A 240 3.28 -8.27 -11.97
N PHE A 241 4.46 -8.32 -11.34
CA PHE A 241 5.54 -7.36 -11.58
C PHE A 241 6.56 -7.81 -12.65
N THR A 242 6.27 -8.90 -13.35
CA THR A 242 7.05 -9.32 -14.53
C THR A 242 6.36 -8.89 -15.82
N PRO A 243 7.12 -8.49 -16.87
CA PRO A 243 6.57 -8.20 -18.18
C PRO A 243 5.70 -9.37 -18.70
N ARG A 244 4.43 -9.11 -18.99
CA ARG A 244 3.57 -10.09 -19.69
C ARG A 244 4.11 -10.28 -21.13
N LYS A 245 4.08 -11.53 -21.62
CA LYS A 245 4.72 -11.87 -22.91
C LYS A 245 4.01 -11.15 -24.09
N PRO A 246 4.73 -10.79 -25.17
CA PRO A 246 4.19 -10.02 -26.30
C PRO A 246 3.03 -10.66 -27.07
N ASP A 247 2.83 -11.97 -26.96
CA ASP A 247 1.74 -12.69 -27.64
C ASP A 247 0.38 -12.50 -26.95
N ASP A 248 0.40 -11.93 -25.74
CA ASP A 248 -0.77 -11.44 -25.03
C ASP A 248 -0.93 -9.96 -25.41
N ARG A 249 -1.73 -9.69 -26.45
CA ARG A 249 -1.88 -8.34 -27.01
C ARG A 249 -2.57 -7.39 -26.00
N ARG A 250 -1.79 -6.80 -25.07
CA ARG A 250 -1.96 -5.46 -24.45
C ARG A 250 -0.89 -5.18 -23.34
N ARG A 251 -0.03 -4.18 -23.62
CA ARG A 251 0.56 -3.12 -22.74
C ARG A 251 1.67 -3.44 -21.71
N ASP A 252 2.37 -2.35 -21.36
CA ASP A 252 3.69 -2.20 -20.72
C ASP A 252 3.77 -2.58 -19.22
N VAL A 253 5.00 -2.69 -18.71
CA VAL A 253 5.46 -3.36 -17.46
C VAL A 253 5.22 -2.54 -16.18
N LEU A 254 4.83 -3.20 -15.08
CA LEU A 254 4.87 -2.64 -13.73
C LEU A 254 6.22 -2.96 -13.04
N HIS A 255 6.98 -1.96 -12.62
CA HIS A 255 8.23 -2.12 -11.86
C HIS A 255 8.04 -1.81 -10.37
N LEU A 256 8.65 -2.60 -9.49
CA LEU A 256 8.68 -2.32 -8.06
C LEU A 256 9.69 -1.20 -7.77
N ALA A 257 9.23 -0.03 -7.31
CA ALA A 257 10.10 0.99 -6.72
C ALA A 257 10.27 0.66 -5.23
N GLY A 258 11.53 0.55 -4.79
CA GLY A 258 11.95 -0.15 -3.56
C GLY A 258 11.20 0.20 -2.27
N ALA A 259 11.09 -0.80 -1.39
CA ALA A 259 10.72 -0.63 0.01
C ALA A 259 11.90 0.04 0.76
N LEU A 260 11.66 1.19 1.38
CA LEU A 260 12.65 1.81 2.28
C LEU A 260 12.76 0.93 3.55
N PRO A 261 13.94 0.36 3.88
CA PRO A 261 14.11 -0.32 5.15
C PRO A 261 14.02 0.68 6.30
N ALA A 262 13.37 0.26 7.39
CA ALA A 262 13.34 1.03 8.63
C ALA A 262 14.77 1.36 9.09
N VAL A 263 15.02 2.64 9.37
CA VAL A 263 16.29 3.16 9.86
C VAL A 263 16.72 2.36 11.09
N ARG A 264 17.78 1.54 10.95
CA ARG A 264 18.50 1.00 12.11
C ARG A 264 19.11 2.19 12.85
N ARG A 265 18.67 2.43 14.08
CA ARG A 265 19.36 3.35 15.00
C ARG A 265 20.81 2.88 15.15
N ALA A 266 21.75 3.67 14.63
CA ALA A 266 23.16 3.47 14.87
C ALA A 266 23.42 3.55 16.39
N GLY A 267 24.19 2.58 16.90
CA GLY A 267 24.56 2.48 18.29
C GLY A 267 25.32 3.71 18.79
N ARG A 268 25.21 3.96 20.10
CA ARG A 268 25.93 5.00 20.84
C ARG A 268 27.44 4.96 20.54
N PRO A 269 28.12 6.10 20.35
CA PRO A 269 29.57 6.12 20.37
C PRO A 269 30.08 5.80 21.79
N ARG A 270 31.08 4.93 21.87
CA ARG A 270 31.92 4.79 23.06
C ARG A 270 32.66 6.10 23.28
N ALA A 271 32.66 6.59 24.52
CA ALA A 271 33.57 7.64 24.93
C ALA A 271 35.01 7.16 24.71
N VAL A 272 35.78 7.98 24.02
CA VAL A 272 37.24 7.88 23.94
C VAL A 272 37.74 8.81 25.03
N ASP A 273 38.40 8.23 26.03
CA ASP A 273 39.22 8.95 26.99
C ASP A 273 40.38 9.61 26.24
N ASP A 274 40.66 10.88 26.55
CA ASP A 274 42.01 11.44 26.51
C ASP A 274 42.07 12.74 27.36
N LEU A 275 43.02 12.73 28.29
CA LEU A 275 43.57 13.82 29.15
C LEU A 275 42.81 14.25 30.41
#